data_AF-A0A2B9PNU3-F1
#
_entry.id   AF-A0A2B9PNU3-F1
#
_cell.length_a   1.000
_cell.length_b   1.000
_cell.length_c   1.000
_cell.angle_alpha   90.00
_cell.angle_beta   90.00
_cell.angle_gamma   90.00
#
_symmetry.space_group_name_H-M   'P 1'
#
loop_
_entity.id
_entity.type
_entity.pdbx_description
1 polymer ?
#
loop_
_entity_poly.entity_id
_entity_poly.type
_entity_poly.pdbx_seq_one_letter_code
_entity_poly.pdbx_strand_id
1 'polypeptide(L)'
;MSTYNKLVRDRVPEKILMSGKTYTAQKLTGQAYIQALAKIGTEEIREFASMKEREHALDSLADALEVIISLARAEGATIEDIERIRKQKEEERGGFTRGIYLMDVSEE
;
A
#
# COMPACT_ATOMS: atom_id res chain seq x y z
N MET A 1 16.15 -23.13 -0.35
CA MET A 1 14.78 -22.76 0.10
C MET A 1 14.83 -21.30 0.48
N SER A 2 13.92 -20.47 -0.04
CA SER A 2 13.88 -19.03 0.24
C SER A 2 12.70 -18.72 1.15
N THR A 3 12.93 -17.93 2.20
CA THR A 3 11.90 -17.54 3.17
C THR A 3 11.49 -16.10 2.90
N TYR A 4 10.20 -15.86 2.65
CA TYR A 4 9.69 -14.53 2.27
C TYR A 4 8.94 -13.80 3.39
N ASN A 5 8.16 -14.52 4.23
CA ASN A 5 7.42 -13.95 5.37
C ASN A 5 6.67 -12.64 5.05
N LYS A 6 5.87 -12.68 3.97
CA LYS A 6 5.13 -11.52 3.48
C LYS A 6 3.73 -11.90 3.01
N LEU A 7 2.80 -10.96 3.11
CA LEU A 7 1.48 -11.09 2.50
C LEU A 7 1.62 -10.97 0.99
N VAL A 8 0.84 -11.75 0.24
CA VAL A 8 0.86 -11.76 -1.23
C VAL A 8 -0.56 -11.62 -1.77
N ARG A 9 -0.70 -11.13 -3.00
CA ARG A 9 -1.99 -11.11 -3.70
C ARG A 9 -2.55 -12.53 -3.87
N ASP A 10 -3.86 -12.64 -3.90
CA ASP A 10 -4.59 -13.92 -3.90
C ASP A 10 -4.17 -14.88 -5.01
N ARG A 11 -3.73 -14.37 -6.18
CA ARG A 11 -3.30 -15.17 -7.33
C ARG A 11 -1.84 -15.60 -7.34
N VAL A 12 -1.05 -15.20 -6.34
CA VAL A 12 0.37 -15.55 -6.25
C VAL A 12 0.58 -17.05 -5.98
N PRO A 13 -0.16 -17.70 -5.08
CA PRO A 13 -0.07 -19.14 -4.88
C PRO A 13 -0.25 -19.97 -6.17
N GLU A 14 -1.23 -19.64 -7.02
CA GLU A 14 -1.48 -20.32 -8.30
C GLU A 14 -0.31 -20.14 -9.25
N LYS A 15 0.24 -18.90 -9.36
CA LYS A 15 1.43 -18.63 -10.17
C LYS A 15 2.65 -19.44 -9.71
N ILE A 16 2.82 -19.64 -8.39
CA ILE A 16 3.91 -20.48 -7.85
C ILE A 16 3.74 -21.93 -8.32
N LEU A 17 2.54 -22.50 -8.19
CA LEU A 17 2.26 -23.88 -8.62
C LEU A 17 2.47 -24.05 -10.13
N MET A 18 2.00 -23.10 -10.94
CA MET A 18 2.21 -23.10 -12.40
C MET A 18 3.68 -23.07 -12.80
N SER A 19 4.56 -22.51 -11.96
CA SER A 19 6.01 -22.52 -12.18
C SER A 19 6.70 -23.84 -11.78
N GLY A 20 5.93 -24.87 -11.41
CA GLY A 20 6.44 -26.17 -10.97
C GLY A 20 7.02 -26.16 -9.55
N LYS A 21 6.76 -25.11 -8.76
CA LYS A 21 7.24 -24.95 -7.38
C LYS A 21 6.13 -25.26 -6.38
N THR A 22 6.52 -25.59 -5.15
CA THR A 22 5.62 -25.74 -4.00
C THR A 22 5.75 -24.56 -3.05
N TYR A 23 4.77 -24.38 -2.16
CA TYR A 23 4.79 -23.34 -1.13
C TYR A 23 4.13 -23.81 0.16
N THR A 24 4.44 -23.12 1.25
CA THR A 24 3.72 -23.19 2.53
C THR A 24 3.18 -21.80 2.82
N ALA A 25 1.92 -21.71 3.23
CA ALA A 25 1.27 -20.45 3.56
C ALA A 25 0.32 -20.61 4.75
N GLN A 26 0.05 -19.49 5.43
CA GLN A 26 -0.96 -19.39 6.47
C GLN A 26 -1.90 -18.24 6.14
N LYS A 27 -3.21 -18.43 6.38
CA LYS A 27 -4.18 -17.35 6.28
C LYS A 27 -4.10 -16.46 7.53
N LEU A 28 -3.91 -15.16 7.33
CA LEU A 28 -3.95 -14.16 8.40
C LEU A 28 -5.37 -13.60 8.56
N THR A 29 -5.71 -13.19 9.78
CA THR A 29 -7.01 -12.55 10.10
C THR A 29 -6.80 -11.48 11.17
N GLY A 30 -7.80 -10.60 11.35
CA GLY A 30 -7.79 -9.56 12.38
C GLY A 30 -6.54 -8.69 12.34
N GLN A 31 -5.96 -8.42 13.50
CA GLN A 31 -4.82 -7.52 13.64
C GLN A 31 -3.57 -7.98 12.88
N ALA A 32 -3.31 -9.29 12.84
CA ALA A 32 -2.15 -9.83 12.12
C ALA A 32 -2.24 -9.58 10.61
N TYR A 33 -3.45 -9.63 10.05
CA TYR A 33 -3.69 -9.28 8.64
C TYR A 33 -3.46 -7.79 8.37
N ILE A 34 -4.00 -6.92 9.22
CA ILE A 34 -3.84 -5.45 9.11
C ILE A 34 -2.36 -5.06 9.21
N GLN A 35 -1.62 -5.63 10.16
CA GLN A 35 -0.17 -5.40 10.29
C GLN A 35 0.61 -5.86 9.06
N ALA A 36 0.25 -7.02 8.49
CA ALA A 36 0.89 -7.51 7.28
C ALA A 36 0.59 -6.62 6.06
N LEU A 37 -0.65 -6.13 5.92
CA LEU A 37 -1.01 -5.13 4.90
C LEU A 37 -0.20 -3.84 5.05
N ALA A 38 -0.15 -3.27 6.26
CA ALA A 38 0.59 -2.04 6.52
C ALA A 38 2.09 -2.18 6.20
N LYS A 39 2.67 -3.35 6.50
CA LYS A 39 4.05 -3.67 6.12
C LYS A 39 4.22 -3.66 4.61
N ILE A 40 3.38 -4.39 3.86
CA ILE A 40 3.44 -4.40 2.38
C ILE A 40 3.26 -2.99 1.82
N GLY A 41 2.25 -2.23 2.26
CA GLY A 41 2.04 -0.86 1.75
C GLY A 41 3.24 0.05 1.96
N THR A 42 3.95 -0.11 3.08
CA THR A 42 5.20 0.63 3.33
C THR A 42 6.33 0.16 2.41
N GLU A 43 6.41 -1.13 2.12
CA GLU A 43 7.37 -1.70 1.16
C GLU A 43 7.11 -1.14 -0.25
N GLU A 44 5.86 -1.13 -0.73
CA GLU A 44 5.51 -0.63 -2.08
C GLU A 44 5.86 0.86 -2.26
N ILE A 45 5.61 1.70 -1.25
CA ILE A 45 5.99 3.11 -1.29
C ILE A 45 7.51 3.29 -1.31
N ARG A 46 8.26 2.45 -0.59
CA ARG A 46 9.74 2.46 -0.66
C ARG A 46 10.25 1.97 -2.01
N GLU A 47 9.62 0.96 -2.58
CA GLU A 47 9.95 0.46 -3.91
C GLU A 47 9.75 1.57 -4.94
N PHE A 48 8.59 2.23 -4.96
CA PHE A 48 8.33 3.42 -5.78
C PHE A 48 9.46 4.45 -5.69
N ALA A 49 9.90 4.79 -4.47
CA ALA A 49 10.97 5.77 -4.26
C ALA A 49 12.34 5.34 -4.81
N SER A 50 12.54 4.04 -5.05
CA SER A 50 13.78 3.46 -5.57
C SER A 50 13.76 3.17 -7.08
N MET A 51 12.59 3.18 -7.72
CA MET A 51 12.43 2.83 -9.13
C MET A 51 13.02 3.90 -10.05
N LYS A 52 13.75 3.46 -11.07
CA LYS A 52 14.28 4.33 -12.14
C LYS A 52 13.33 4.43 -13.34
N GLU A 53 12.53 3.40 -13.55
CA GLU A 53 11.64 3.26 -14.70
C GLU A 53 10.22 3.63 -14.30
N ARG A 54 9.58 4.47 -15.13
CA ARG A 54 8.25 5.00 -14.85
C ARG A 54 7.19 3.91 -14.73
N GLU A 55 7.24 2.89 -15.58
CA GLU A 55 6.26 1.80 -15.57
C GLU A 55 6.28 1.07 -14.22
N HIS A 56 7.47 0.64 -13.77
CA HIS A 56 7.62 0.01 -12.46
C HIS A 56 7.22 0.92 -11.29
N ALA A 57 7.50 2.23 -11.39
CA ALA A 57 7.05 3.19 -10.38
C ALA A 57 5.52 3.27 -10.31
N LEU A 58 4.83 3.25 -11.45
CA LEU A 58 3.36 3.25 -11.49
C LEU A 58 2.77 1.94 -10.96
N ASP A 59 3.42 0.80 -11.23
CA ASP A 59 3.02 -0.50 -10.67
C ASP A 59 3.09 -0.50 -9.14
N SER A 60 4.19 -0.03 -8.54
CA SER A 60 4.29 0.08 -7.07
C SER A 60 3.22 1.02 -6.48
N LEU A 61 2.84 2.09 -7.16
CA LEU A 61 1.73 2.95 -6.72
C LEU A 61 0.37 2.24 -6.80
N ALA A 62 0.16 1.41 -7.83
CA ALA A 62 -1.05 0.60 -7.95
C ALA A 62 -1.12 -0.49 -6.86
N ASP A 63 0.01 -1.11 -6.50
CA ASP A 63 0.09 -2.04 -5.38
C ASP A 63 -0.16 -1.34 -4.03
N ALA A 64 0.39 -0.14 -3.83
CA ALA A 64 0.08 0.68 -2.65
C ALA A 64 -1.42 1.04 -2.57
N LEU A 65 -2.06 1.34 -3.70
CA LEU A 65 -3.51 1.61 -3.76
C LEU A 65 -4.35 0.39 -3.38
N GLU A 66 -4.00 -0.82 -3.84
CA GLU A 66 -4.67 -2.06 -3.43
C GLU A 66 -4.58 -2.27 -1.91
N VAL A 67 -3.42 -1.96 -1.31
CA VAL A 67 -3.24 -2.04 0.14
C VAL A 67 -4.17 -1.06 0.86
N ILE A 68 -4.28 0.18 0.38
CA ILE A 68 -5.21 1.18 0.96
C ILE A 68 -6.66 0.68 0.89
N ILE A 69 -7.08 0.15 -0.26
CA ILE A 69 -8.42 -0.43 -0.45
C ILE A 69 -8.65 -1.59 0.53
N SER A 70 -7.66 -2.47 0.68
CA SER A 70 -7.73 -3.63 1.57
C SER A 70 -7.79 -3.24 3.05
N LEU A 71 -7.03 -2.22 3.45
CA LEU A 71 -7.07 -1.66 4.80
C LEU A 71 -8.42 -1.00 5.10
N ALA A 72 -8.97 -0.23 4.17
CA ALA A 72 -10.31 0.37 4.32
C ALA A 72 -11.36 -0.73 4.56
N ARG A 73 -11.34 -1.80 3.76
CA ARG A 73 -12.24 -2.95 3.94
C ARG A 73 -12.05 -3.66 5.28
N ALA A 74 -10.81 -3.80 5.74
CA ALA A 74 -10.50 -4.41 7.04
C ALA A 74 -11.09 -3.60 8.22
N GLU A 75 -11.20 -2.28 8.06
CA GLU A 75 -11.83 -1.35 9.01
C GLU A 75 -13.34 -1.17 8.78
N GLY A 76 -13.94 -1.92 7.84
CA GLY A 76 -15.37 -1.84 7.55
C GLY A 76 -15.79 -0.63 6.70
N ALA A 77 -14.84 0.01 6.01
CA ALA A 77 -15.07 1.15 5.11
C ALA A 77 -14.86 0.77 3.64
N THR A 78 -15.32 1.64 2.75
CA THR A 78 -15.12 1.53 1.29
C THR A 78 -14.03 2.47 0.79
N ILE A 79 -13.57 2.29 -0.45
CA ILE A 79 -12.62 3.24 -1.06
C ILE A 79 -13.31 4.59 -1.32
N GLU A 80 -14.61 4.58 -1.56
CA GLU A 80 -15.43 5.79 -1.70
C GLU A 80 -15.48 6.61 -0.41
N ASP A 81 -15.53 5.95 0.76
CA ASP A 81 -15.44 6.63 2.06
C ASP A 81 -14.09 7.34 2.23
N ILE A 82 -12.99 6.66 1.87
CA ILE A 82 -11.64 7.23 1.92
C ILE A 82 -11.52 8.41 0.97
N GLU A 83 -12.04 8.29 -0.25
CA GLU A 83 -11.99 9.35 -1.26
C GLU A 83 -12.81 10.58 -0.83
N ARG A 84 -13.97 10.38 -0.20
CA ARG A 84 -14.76 11.48 0.39
C ARG A 84 -13.95 12.23 1.45
N ILE A 85 -13.30 11.52 2.36
CA ILE A 85 -12.45 12.12 3.40
C ILE A 85 -11.24 12.85 2.76
N ARG A 86 -10.63 12.26 1.73
CA ARG A 86 -9.50 12.86 0.99
C ARG A 86 -9.91 14.19 0.36
N LYS A 87 -11.06 14.25 -0.33
CA LYS A 87 -11.59 15.46 -0.95
C LYS A 87 -11.91 16.55 0.07
N GLN A 88 -12.55 16.20 1.18
CA GLN A 88 -12.82 17.16 2.26
C GLN A 88 -11.51 17.78 2.78
N LYS A 89 -10.46 16.96 3.00
CA LYS A 89 -9.14 17.47 3.42
C LYS A 89 -8.48 18.34 2.35
N GLU A 90 -8.64 18.00 1.08
CA GLU A 90 -8.13 18.79 -0.04
C GLU A 90 -8.82 20.16 -0.14
N GLU A 91 -10.12 20.23 0.11
CA GLU A 91 -10.86 21.50 0.19
C GLU A 91 -10.44 22.34 1.41
N GLU A 92 -10.33 21.72 2.58
CA GLU A 92 -9.99 22.42 3.83
C GLU A 92 -8.52 22.87 3.91
N ARG A 93 -7.59 22.07 3.35
CA ARG A 93 -6.13 22.21 3.60
C ARG A 93 -5.30 22.31 2.32
N GLY A 94 -5.92 22.12 1.16
CA GLY A 94 -5.23 21.96 -0.11
C GLY A 94 -4.66 20.54 -0.31
N GLY A 95 -4.18 20.29 -1.53
CA GLY A 95 -3.38 19.12 -1.86
C GLY A 95 -1.88 19.41 -1.86
N PHE A 96 -1.08 18.42 -2.23
CA PHE A 96 0.39 18.57 -2.34
C PHE A 96 0.86 19.26 -3.64
N THR A 97 -0.05 19.83 -4.44
CA THR A 97 0.24 20.40 -5.76
C THR A 97 1.21 21.59 -5.73
N ARG A 98 1.25 22.33 -4.62
CA ARG A 98 2.20 23.45 -4.43
C ARG A 98 3.62 22.98 -4.08
N GLY A 99 3.82 21.73 -3.71
CA GLY A 99 5.15 21.19 -3.38
C GLY A 99 5.85 21.87 -2.19
N ILE A 100 5.09 22.40 -1.23
CA ILE A 100 5.67 23.11 -0.09
C ILE A 100 6.30 22.11 0.88
N TYR A 101 7.60 22.24 1.11
CA TYR A 101 8.33 21.57 2.18
C TYR A 101 8.61 22.59 3.29
N LEU A 102 7.93 22.43 4.43
CA LEU A 102 8.06 23.34 5.56
C LEU A 102 9.39 23.08 6.28
N MET A 103 10.25 24.09 6.35
CA MET A 103 11.56 23.99 7.00
C MET A 103 11.49 24.32 8.49
N ASP A 104 11.00 25.52 8.83
CA ASP A 104 10.93 26.02 10.20
C ASP A 104 9.70 26.91 10.38
N VAL A 105 9.27 27.07 11.64
CA VAL A 105 8.25 28.05 12.06
C VAL A 105 8.86 28.82 13.22
N SER A 106 8.86 30.15 13.14
CA SER A 106 9.28 31.04 14.23
C SER A 106 8.13 31.93 14.66
N GLU A 107 8.11 32.29 15.94
CA GLU A 107 7.28 33.38 16.46
C GLU A 107 7.98 34.72 16.21
N GLU A 108 7.21 35.81 16.10
CA GLU A 108 7.74 37.19 16.06
C GLU A 108 8.20 37.68 17.43
#